data_AF-A0A1Q7WA76-F1
#
_entry.id   AF-A0A1Q7WA76-F1
#
_cell.length_a   1.000
_cell.length_b   1.000
_cell.length_c   1.000
_cell.angle_alpha   90.00
_cell.angle_beta   90.00
_cell.angle_gamma   90.00
#
_symmetry.space_group_name_H-M   'P 1'
#
loop_
_entity.id
_entity.type
_entity.pdbx_description
1 polymer ?
#
loop_
_entity_poly.entity_id
_entity_poly.type
_entity_poly.pdbx_seq_one_letter_code
_entity_poly.pdbx_strand_id
1 'polypeptide(L)' 'MQLATGESVMADERYLRESILNPRAQIVAGYPPIMPPYEGQITEEGLLQLIAYIKSSGQENGR' A
#
# COMPACT_ATOMS: atom_id res chain seq x y z
N MET A 1 -3.99 7.91 8.23
CA MET A 1 -2.71 7.25 8.53
C MET A 1 -1.61 8.30 8.50
N GLN A 2 -0.58 8.22 9.35
CA GLN A 2 0.54 9.18 9.35
C GLN A 2 1.78 8.57 8.68
N LEU A 3 2.46 9.34 7.84
CA LEU A 3 3.73 9.00 7.21
C LEU A 3 4.91 9.40 8.10
N ALA A 4 6.09 8.83 7.83
CA ALA A 4 7.34 9.19 8.49
C ALA A 4 7.73 10.66 8.28
N THR A 5 7.18 11.32 7.23
CA THR A 5 7.32 12.76 6.98
C THR A 5 6.46 13.63 7.92
N GLY A 6 5.53 13.03 8.66
CA GLY A 6 4.54 13.72 9.49
C GLY A 6 3.22 14.01 8.77
N GLU A 7 3.17 13.85 7.45
CA GLU A 7 1.97 14.03 6.64
C GLU A 7 0.91 12.97 6.94
N SER A 8 -0.36 13.35 6.78
CA SER A 8 -1.48 12.43 6.87
C SER A 8 -1.98 12.04 5.50
N VAL A 9 -2.14 10.73 5.27
CA VAL A 9 -2.68 10.18 4.04
C VAL A 9 -3.86 9.25 4.33
N MET A 10 -4.80 9.20 3.39
CA MET A 10 -5.88 8.22 3.37
C MET A 10 -5.35 6.93 2.73
N ALA A 11 -5.59 5.78 3.36
CA ALA A 11 -5.24 4.47 2.81
C ALA A 11 -6.23 4.05 1.71
N ASP A 12 -6.31 4.88 0.67
CA ASP A 12 -7.15 4.65 -0.50
C ASP A 12 -6.44 3.80 -1.56
N GLU A 13 -7.14 3.54 -2.66
CA GLU A 13 -6.62 2.72 -3.75
C GLU A 13 -5.35 3.31 -4.38
N ARG A 14 -5.26 4.64 -4.47
CA ARG A 14 -4.08 5.33 -5.00
C ARG A 14 -2.88 5.14 -4.07
N TYR A 15 -3.09 5.26 -2.75
CA TYR A 15 -2.07 4.99 -1.75
C TYR A 15 -1.58 3.53 -1.84
N LEU A 16 -2.50 2.55 -1.92
CA LEU A 16 -2.14 1.13 -2.00
C LEU A 16 -1.32 0.85 -3.26
N ARG A 17 -1.75 1.40 -4.40
CA ARG A 17 -1.05 1.29 -5.67
C ARG A 17 0.38 1.84 -5.59
N GLU A 18 0.54 3.07 -5.12
CA GLU A 18 1.85 3.70 -4.96
C GLU A 18 2.72 2.91 -3.97
N SER A 19 2.15 2.42 -2.88
CA SER A 19 2.89 1.64 -1.87
C SER A 19 3.40 0.31 -2.41
N ILE A 20 2.69 -0.30 -3.37
CA ILE A 20 3.12 -1.57 -3.99
C ILE A 20 4.22 -1.31 -5.03
N LEU A 21 4.03 -0.32 -5.90
CA LEU A 21 4.98 -0.04 -6.99
C LEU A 21 6.23 0.69 -6.48
N ASN A 22 6.05 1.65 -5.58
CA ASN A 22 7.06 2.54 -5.04
C ASN A 22 6.92 2.70 -3.50
N PRO A 23 7.17 1.63 -2.73
CA PRO A 23 6.98 1.62 -1.27
C PRO A 23 7.80 2.66 -0.50
N ARG A 24 8.89 3.15 -1.09
CA ARG A 24 9.77 4.14 -0.46
C ARG A 24 9.23 5.57 -0.56
N ALA A 25 8.23 5.83 -1.41
CA ALA A 25 7.62 7.14 -1.56
C ALA A 25 6.75 7.53 -0.35
N GLN A 26 6.11 6.55 0.30
CA GLN A 26 5.15 6.80 1.37
C GLN A 26 5.34 5.79 2.52
N ILE A 27 6.36 6.03 3.35
CA ILE A 27 6.67 5.17 4.50
C ILE A 27 5.75 5.53 5.66
N VAL A 28 5.03 4.55 6.21
CA VAL A 28 4.19 4.72 7.40
C VAL A 28 5.07 5.08 8.62
N ALA A 29 4.64 6.04 9.43
CA ALA A 29 5.33 6.37 10.67
C ALA A 29 5.46 5.14 11.58
N GLY A 30 6.68 4.89 12.08
CA GLY A 30 6.98 3.75 12.96
C GLY A 30 7.27 2.42 12.25
N TYR A 31 7.19 2.36 10.92
CA TYR A 31 7.54 1.17 10.14
C TYR A 31 8.89 1.34 9.43
N PRO A 32 9.77 0.31 9.45
CA PRO A 32 11.01 0.35 8.69
C PRO A 32 10.71 0.17 7.18
N PRO A 33 11.51 0.77 6.27
CA PRO A 33 11.32 0.68 4.83
C PRO A 33 11.82 -0.65 4.25
N ILE A 34 11.22 -1.76 4.70
CA ILE A 34 11.59 -3.13 4.31
C ILE A 34 10.85 -3.65 3.08
N MET A 35 9.78 -2.97 2.66
CA MET A 35 8.98 -3.40 1.52
C MET A 35 9.78 -3.20 0.22
N PRO A 36 10.02 -4.28 -0.56
CA PRO A 36 10.71 -4.18 -1.85
C PRO A 36 9.80 -3.55 -2.91
N PRO A 37 10.35 -2.82 -3.90
CA PRO A 37 9.57 -2.29 -5.00
C PRO A 37 9.11 -3.42 -5.94
N TYR A 38 7.86 -3.36 -6.41
CA TYR A 38 7.28 -4.33 -7.34
C TYR A 38 7.05 -3.75 -8.75
N GLU A 39 7.50 -2.52 -9.03
CA GLU A 39 7.46 -1.94 -10.37
C GLU A 39 8.13 -2.86 -11.40
N GLY A 40 7.42 -3.16 -12.50
CA GLY A 40 7.88 -4.06 -13.56
C GLY A 40 7.88 -5.55 -13.20
N GLN A 41 7.59 -5.92 -11.94
CA GLN A 41 7.50 -7.32 -11.48
C GLN A 41 6.06 -7.83 -11.44
N ILE A 42 5.09 -6.93 -11.35
CA ILE A 42 3.66 -7.25 -11.31
C ILE A 42 2.96 -6.66 -12.55
N THR A 43 2.03 -7.43 -13.12
CA THR A 43 1.17 -6.94 -14.19
C THR A 43 0.09 -6.02 -13.63
N GLU A 44 -0.53 -5.21 -14.49
CA GLU A 44 -1.66 -4.35 -14.09
C GLU A 44 -2.82 -5.16 -13.48
N GLU A 45 -3.16 -6.29 -14.10
CA GLU A 45 -4.20 -7.19 -13.58
C GLU A 45 -3.83 -7.76 -12.21
N GLY A 46 -2.58 -8.21 -12.03
CA GLY A 46 -2.10 -8.74 -10.75
C GLY A 46 -2.13 -7.68 -9.64
N LEU A 47 -1.79 -6.44 -9.97
CA LEU A 47 -1.88 -5.31 -9.05
C LEU A 47 -3.32 -5.05 -8.61
N LEU A 48 -4.28 -5.06 -9.55
CA LEU A 48 -5.70 -4.89 -9.23
C LEU A 48 -6.22 -6.02 -8.33
N GLN A 49 -5.83 -7.27 -8.60
CA GLN A 49 -6.19 -8.42 -7.75
C GLN A 49 -5.61 -8.30 -6.34
N LEU A 50 -4.35 -7.89 -6.21
CA LEU A 50 -3.69 -7.68 -4.92
C LEU A 50 -4.38 -6.56 -4.12
N ILE A 51 -4.69 -5.44 -4.76
CA ILE A 51 -5.43 -4.34 -4.13
C ILE A 51 -6.82 -4.81 -3.68
N ALA A 52 -7.54 -5.54 -4.53
CA ALA A 52 -8.86 -6.08 -4.18
C ALA A 52 -8.77 -7.03 -2.97
N TYR A 53 -7.76 -7.89 -2.93
CA TYR A 53 -7.51 -8.78 -1.80
C TYR A 53 -7.25 -8.00 -0.50
N ILE A 54 -6.33 -7.03 -0.52
CA ILE A 54 -6.01 -6.18 0.65
C ILE A 54 -7.28 -5.45 1.16
N LYS A 55 -8.10 -4.92 0.26
CA LYS A 55 -9.37 -4.24 0.61
C LYS A 55 -10.37 -5.22 1.24
N SER A 56 -10.41 -6.47 0.79
CA SER A 56 -11.28 -7.51 1.34
C SER A 56 -10.83 -7.98 2.74
N SER A 57 -9.52 -8.13 2.98
CA SER A 57 -8.98 -8.50 4.30
C SER A 57 -9.24 -7.43 5.36
N GLY A 58 -9.29 -6.16 4.98
CA GLY A 58 -9.72 -5.06 5.87
C GLY A 58 -11.20 -5.12 6.24
N GLN A 59 -12.04 -5.80 5.44
CA GLN A 59 -13.48 -5.96 5.69
C GLN A 59 -13.82 -7.18 6.56
N GLU A 60 -12.95 -8.18 6.61
CA GLU A 60 -13.12 -9.39 7.42
C GLU A 60 -12.86 -9.13 8.92
N ASN A 61 -11.88 -8.28 9.24
CA ASN A 61 -11.55 -7.92 10.63
C ASN A 61 -12.48 -6.85 11.26
N GLY A 62 -13.54 -6.44 10.55
CA GLY A 62 -14.51 -5.43 10.97
C GLY A 62 -15.91 -5.96 11.27
N ARG A 63 -16.09 -7.29 11.38
CA ARG A 63 -17.35 -7.93 11.76
C ARG A 63 -17.22 -8.72 13.06
#